data_AF-A0A397UL79-F1
#
_entry.id   AF-A0A397UL79-F1
#
_cell.length_a   1.000
_cell.length_b   1.000
_cell.length_c   1.000
_cell.angle_alpha   90.00
_cell.angle_beta   90.00
_cell.angle_gamma   90.00
#
_symmetry.space_group_name_H-M   'P 1'
#
loop_
_entity.id
_entity.type
_entity.pdbx_description
1 polymer ?
#
loop_
_entity_poly.entity_id
_entity_poly.type
_entity_poly.pdbx_seq_one_letter_code
_entity_poly.pdbx_strand_id
1 'polypeptide(L)'
;MSLTLAQLYSEEIETSKKRKSSNRKNVQTKLISIPNIQNANILVNFPLSKDDYIFVLYGEIICVGRVIALYFEGYNNHCYTDEPITDLIDVSYISLHVYLPIHLDLFSDILKEGCCLLTHNLASNIIYHIDKSGVLIDGNILKLLGDEKKYFDYFSRNDVIQKIIF
;
A
#
# COMPACT_ATOMS: atom_id res chain seq x y z
N MET A 1 -21.16 13.52 12.93
CA MET A 1 -21.00 14.60 11.93
C MET A 1 -19.83 14.20 11.05
N SER A 2 -20.09 13.88 9.77
CA SER A 2 -19.06 13.51 8.80
C SER A 2 -18.38 14.79 8.28
N LEU A 3 -17.05 14.85 8.37
CA LEU A 3 -16.27 15.91 7.73
C LEU A 3 -16.26 15.68 6.21
N THR A 4 -16.39 16.76 5.44
CA THR A 4 -16.33 16.73 3.97
C THR A 4 -14.88 16.61 3.48
N LEU A 5 -14.66 16.03 2.29
CA LEU A 5 -13.33 15.84 1.68
C LEU A 5 -12.48 17.11 1.66
N ALA A 6 -13.11 18.27 1.42
CA ALA A 6 -12.46 19.56 1.43
C ALA A 6 -11.93 19.95 2.82
N GLN A 7 -12.61 19.54 3.89
CA GLN A 7 -12.20 19.79 5.27
C GLN A 7 -11.00 18.91 5.65
N LEU A 8 -11.03 17.62 5.30
CA LEU A 8 -9.89 16.72 5.53
C LEU A 8 -8.63 17.20 4.80
N TYR A 9 -8.78 17.63 3.54
CA TYR A 9 -7.67 18.15 2.75
C TYR A 9 -7.10 19.46 3.33
N SER A 10 -7.97 20.36 3.79
CA SER A 10 -7.56 21.64 4.38
C SER A 10 -6.86 21.47 5.72
N GLU A 11 -7.37 20.59 6.59
CA GLU A 11 -6.75 20.25 7.88
C GLU A 11 -5.37 19.59 7.71
N GLU A 12 -5.23 18.68 6.74
CA GLU A 12 -3.95 18.01 6.44
C GLU A 12 -2.92 19.02 5.86
N ILE A 13 -3.36 19.98 5.05
CA ILE A 13 -2.50 21.09 4.57
C ILE A 13 -2.04 21.98 5.73
N GLU A 14 -2.92 22.36 6.66
CA GLU A 14 -2.54 23.20 7.80
C GLU A 14 -1.56 22.51 8.75
N THR A 15 -1.79 21.22 9.02
CA THR A 15 -0.88 20.42 9.84
C THR A 15 0.49 20.24 9.16
N SER A 16 0.54 20.07 7.83
CA SER A 16 1.79 20.00 7.07
C SER A 16 2.61 21.31 7.13
N LYS A 17 1.95 22.47 7.06
CA LYS A 17 2.59 23.79 7.18
C LYS A 17 3.19 23.99 8.57
N LYS A 18 2.47 23.59 9.63
CA LYS A 18 2.98 23.63 11.01
C LYS A 18 4.18 22.70 11.22
N ARG A 19 4.17 21.49 10.62
CA ARG A 19 5.30 20.54 10.66
C ARG A 19 6.54 21.07 9.93
N LYS A 20 6.35 21.77 8.80
CA LYS A 20 7.46 22.39 8.05
C LYS A 20 8.12 23.56 8.81
N SER A 21 7.37 24.34 9.61
CA SER A 21 7.97 25.41 10.42
C SER A 21 8.76 24.92 11.64
N SER A 22 8.47 23.72 12.15
CA SER A 22 9.13 23.14 13.33
C SER A 22 10.38 22.28 13.03
N ASN A 23 10.61 21.85 11.79
CA ASN A 23 11.63 20.84 11.46
C ASN A 23 13.06 21.36 11.20
N ARG A 24 13.43 22.56 11.67
CA ARG A 24 14.84 23.03 11.63
C ARG A 24 15.71 22.54 12.80
N LYS A 25 15.25 21.60 13.63
CA LYS A 25 16.03 21.06 14.75
C LYS A 25 16.15 19.54 14.68
N ASN A 26 17.37 19.08 14.39
CA ASN A 26 17.98 17.77 14.67
C ASN A 26 17.15 16.53 14.30
N VAL A 27 17.33 16.04 13.07
CA VAL A 27 16.88 14.71 12.66
C VAL A 27 17.82 13.66 13.25
N GLN A 28 17.57 13.27 14.49
CA GLN A 28 17.93 11.93 14.95
C GLN A 28 17.06 10.97 14.15
N THR A 29 17.60 10.28 13.14
CA THR A 29 16.90 9.25 12.38
C THR A 29 16.50 8.13 13.35
N LYS A 30 15.29 8.19 13.89
CA LYS A 30 14.67 7.03 14.55
C LYS A 30 14.65 5.90 13.51
N LEU A 31 15.33 4.80 13.81
CA LEU A 31 15.22 3.55 13.04
C LEU A 31 13.75 3.12 13.05
N ILE A 32 13.13 3.09 11.87
CA ILE A 32 11.79 2.53 11.70
C ILE A 32 11.97 1.01 11.67
N SER A 33 11.32 0.30 12.60
CA SER A 33 11.26 -1.15 12.58
C SER A 33 10.07 -1.57 11.73
N ILE A 34 10.36 -2.14 10.56
CA ILE A 34 9.35 -2.71 9.65
C ILE A 34 9.34 -4.22 9.87
N PRO A 35 8.20 -4.83 10.20
CA PRO A 35 8.11 -6.26 10.44
C PRO A 35 8.32 -7.03 9.13
N ASN A 36 9.09 -8.11 9.22
CA ASN A 36 9.27 -9.15 8.19
C ASN A 36 9.29 -8.65 6.72
N ILE A 37 10.10 -7.63 6.43
CA ILE A 37 10.20 -7.03 5.09
C ILE A 37 10.60 -8.04 4.00
N GLN A 38 11.32 -9.11 4.36
CA GLN A 38 11.80 -10.12 3.41
C GLN A 38 10.67 -10.90 2.72
N ASN A 39 9.53 -11.07 3.40
CA ASN A 39 8.36 -11.74 2.85
C ASN A 39 7.15 -10.79 2.82
N ALA A 40 7.40 -9.48 2.62
CA ALA A 40 6.37 -8.45 2.57
C ALA A 40 5.41 -8.46 3.79
N ASN A 41 5.89 -8.79 4.98
CA ASN A 41 5.10 -8.95 6.19
C ASN A 41 4.05 -10.10 6.17
N ILE A 42 4.14 -11.02 5.20
CA ILE A 42 3.24 -12.18 5.11
C ILE A 42 3.82 -13.33 5.95
N LEU A 43 3.00 -13.92 6.81
CA LEU A 43 3.41 -14.94 7.78
C LEU A 43 2.26 -15.93 8.04
N VAL A 44 2.56 -17.07 8.66
CA VAL A 44 1.55 -18.05 9.09
C VAL A 44 0.49 -17.42 10.02
N ASN A 45 0.90 -16.52 10.91
CA ASN A 45 0.01 -15.81 11.83
C ASN A 45 -0.49 -14.46 11.29
N PHE A 46 -0.07 -14.07 10.08
CA PHE A 46 -0.52 -12.87 9.39
C PHE A 46 -0.58 -13.16 7.87
N PRO A 47 -1.51 -14.04 7.44
CA PRO A 47 -1.58 -14.49 6.07
C PRO A 47 -2.21 -13.43 5.16
N LEU A 48 -1.78 -13.38 3.90
CA LEU A 48 -2.38 -12.51 2.90
C LEU A 48 -3.66 -13.16 2.37
N SER A 49 -4.77 -12.43 2.41
CA SER A 49 -6.07 -12.91 1.96
C SER A 49 -6.71 -11.98 0.94
N LYS A 50 -7.79 -12.45 0.32
CA LYS A 50 -8.67 -11.60 -0.48
C LYS A 50 -9.25 -10.45 0.35
N ASP A 51 -9.37 -9.30 -0.30
CA ASP A 51 -9.78 -8.01 0.26
C ASP A 51 -8.81 -7.39 1.27
N ASP A 52 -7.65 -8.00 1.52
CA ASP A 52 -6.56 -7.31 2.19
C ASP A 52 -5.91 -6.28 1.27
N TYR A 53 -5.02 -5.48 1.84
CA TYR A 53 -4.33 -4.41 1.13
C TYR A 53 -2.83 -4.70 1.08
N ILE A 54 -2.17 -4.17 0.07
CA ILE A 54 -0.73 -4.29 -0.08
C ILE A 54 -0.14 -2.98 -0.58
N PHE A 55 1.09 -2.67 -0.16
CA PHE A 55 1.95 -1.80 -0.94
C PHE A 55 2.48 -2.58 -2.15
N VAL A 56 2.25 -2.02 -3.33
CA VAL A 56 2.67 -2.61 -4.60
C VAL A 56 3.46 -1.58 -5.40
N LEU A 57 4.58 -2.01 -5.98
CA LEU A 57 5.31 -1.22 -6.96
C LEU A 57 4.53 -1.21 -8.28
N TYR A 58 4.15 -0.02 -8.74
CA TYR A 58 3.47 0.19 -10.01
C TYR A 58 4.25 1.20 -10.85
N GLY A 59 5.00 0.71 -11.83
CA GLY A 59 5.99 1.52 -12.52
C GLY A 59 7.10 1.97 -11.57
N GLU A 60 7.27 3.27 -11.39
CA GLU A 60 8.28 3.85 -10.50
C GLU A 60 7.68 4.39 -9.18
N ILE A 61 6.41 4.12 -8.91
CA ILE A 61 5.70 4.60 -7.72
C ILE A 61 5.15 3.46 -6.89
N ILE A 62 4.97 3.70 -5.60
CA ILE A 62 4.29 2.76 -4.69
C ILE A 62 2.83 3.17 -4.57
N CYS A 63 1.95 2.20 -4.76
CA CYS A 63 0.51 2.35 -4.65
C CYS A 63 -0.05 1.39 -3.60
N VAL A 64 -1.32 1.58 -3.23
CA VAL A 64 -2.06 0.62 -2.40
C VAL A 64 -2.93 -0.23 -3.32
N GLY A 65 -2.76 -1.54 -3.29
CA GLY A 65 -3.62 -2.49 -4.00
C GLY A 65 -4.51 -3.26 -3.04
N ARG A 66 -5.83 -3.30 -3.27
CA ARG A 66 -6.71 -4.27 -2.63
C ARG A 66 -6.66 -5.59 -3.39
N VAL A 67 -6.43 -6.69 -2.69
CA VAL A 67 -6.35 -8.03 -3.28
C VAL A 67 -7.73 -8.48 -3.76
N ILE A 68 -7.83 -8.78 -5.05
CA ILE A 68 -9.05 -9.32 -5.67
C ILE A 68 -8.98 -10.83 -5.82
N ALA A 69 -7.81 -11.34 -6.23
CA ALA A 69 -7.59 -12.76 -6.48
C ALA A 69 -6.10 -13.10 -6.47
N LEU A 70 -5.78 -14.28 -5.96
CA LEU A 70 -4.43 -14.86 -5.90
C LEU A 70 -4.34 -16.03 -6.88
N TYR A 71 -3.22 -16.14 -7.58
CA TYR A 71 -3.00 -17.18 -8.57
C TYR A 71 -1.66 -17.87 -8.38
N PHE A 72 -1.66 -19.19 -8.58
CA PHE A 72 -0.52 -20.08 -8.45
C PHE A 72 -0.25 -20.77 -9.79
N GLU A 73 1.01 -21.10 -10.05
CA GLU A 73 1.33 -21.92 -11.21
C GLU A 73 0.96 -23.39 -10.95
N GLY A 74 0.15 -23.98 -11.83
CA GLY A 74 -0.25 -25.37 -11.72
C GLY A 74 -0.63 -25.92 -13.09
N TYR A 75 -0.08 -27.08 -13.47
CA TYR A 75 -0.36 -27.73 -14.76
C TYR A 75 -0.16 -26.82 -15.98
N ASN A 76 0.90 -25.98 -15.98
CA ASN A 76 1.15 -24.96 -17.01
C ASN A 76 0.02 -23.92 -17.17
N ASN A 77 -0.79 -23.72 -16.12
CA ASN A 77 -1.87 -22.75 -16.04
C ASN A 77 -1.76 -21.94 -14.74
N HIS A 78 -2.59 -20.90 -14.64
CA HIS A 78 -2.72 -20.10 -13.42
C HIS A 78 -3.99 -20.50 -12.67
N CYS A 79 -3.81 -21.15 -11.53
CA CYS A 79 -4.88 -21.63 -10.68
C CYS A 79 -5.26 -20.57 -9.67
N TYR A 80 -6.54 -20.22 -9.61
CA TYR A 80 -7.10 -19.32 -8.61
C TYR A 80 -7.27 -20.02 -7.26
N THR A 81 -7.10 -19.26 -6.17
CA THR A 81 -7.51 -19.69 -4.82
C THR A 81 -8.16 -18.56 -4.03
N ASP A 82 -9.06 -18.93 -3.13
CA ASP A 82 -9.58 -18.08 -2.04
C ASP A 82 -8.89 -18.36 -0.70
N GLU A 83 -8.01 -19.36 -0.63
CA GLU A 83 -7.30 -19.70 0.60
C GLU A 83 -6.26 -18.61 0.94
N PRO A 84 -6.16 -18.20 2.22
CA PRO A 84 -5.10 -17.32 2.68
C PRO A 84 -3.71 -17.93 2.44
N ILE A 85 -2.75 -17.08 2.09
CA ILE A 85 -1.40 -17.52 1.75
C ILE A 85 -0.42 -17.02 2.80
N THR A 86 0.58 -17.82 3.13
CA THR A 86 1.55 -17.52 4.19
C THR A 86 2.92 -17.08 3.67
N ASP A 87 3.12 -17.17 2.36
CA ASP A 87 4.28 -16.67 1.65
C ASP A 87 3.94 -16.39 0.17
N LEU A 88 4.86 -15.75 -0.54
CA LEU A 88 4.72 -15.37 -1.94
C LEU A 88 5.43 -16.31 -2.92
N ILE A 89 6.04 -17.40 -2.44
CA ILE A 89 6.98 -18.20 -3.25
C ILE A 89 6.27 -18.84 -4.44
N ASP A 90 5.09 -19.42 -4.20
CA ASP A 90 4.35 -20.15 -5.23
C ASP A 90 3.34 -19.25 -5.98
N VAL A 91 3.23 -17.97 -5.63
CA VAL A 91 2.29 -17.02 -6.23
C VAL A 91 2.81 -16.58 -7.58
N SER A 92 2.07 -16.92 -8.65
CA SER A 92 2.42 -16.51 -10.02
C SER A 92 2.09 -15.04 -10.28
N TYR A 93 0.87 -14.61 -9.94
CA TYR A 93 0.46 -13.21 -10.01
C TYR A 93 -0.75 -12.96 -9.11
N ILE A 94 -0.97 -11.69 -8.80
CA ILE A 94 -2.08 -11.20 -7.99
C ILE A 94 -2.92 -10.21 -8.79
N SER A 95 -4.24 -10.32 -8.69
CA SER A 95 -5.15 -9.32 -9.24
C SER A 95 -5.47 -8.28 -8.19
N LEU A 96 -5.35 -7.01 -8.53
CA LEU A 96 -5.47 -5.89 -7.61
C LEU A 96 -6.48 -4.86 -8.11
N HIS A 97 -7.21 -4.27 -7.17
CA HIS A 97 -7.87 -2.99 -7.33
C HIS A 97 -6.98 -1.89 -6.74
N VAL A 98 -6.47 -1.02 -7.60
CA VAL A 98 -5.38 -0.11 -7.25
C VAL A 98 -5.91 1.27 -6.88
N TYR A 99 -5.41 1.76 -5.74
CA TYR A 99 -5.55 3.14 -5.29
C TYR A 99 -4.23 3.86 -5.53
N LEU A 100 -4.25 4.88 -6.39
CA LEU A 100 -3.07 5.69 -6.69
C LEU A 100 -2.86 6.77 -5.64
N PRO A 101 -1.60 7.10 -5.29
CA PRO A 101 -1.30 8.16 -4.34
C PRO A 101 -1.75 9.53 -4.87
N ILE A 102 -2.51 10.26 -4.05
CA ILE A 102 -2.91 11.66 -4.34
C ILE A 102 -2.03 12.61 -3.52
N HIS A 103 -1.97 12.37 -2.21
CA HIS A 103 -1.24 13.22 -1.27
C HIS A 103 -0.93 12.47 0.02
N LEU A 104 0.35 12.36 0.37
CA LEU A 104 0.80 11.70 1.61
C LEU A 104 0.19 10.28 1.74
N ASP A 105 -0.62 10.05 2.76
CA ASP A 105 -1.31 8.81 3.10
C ASP A 105 -2.71 8.67 2.47
N LEU A 106 -3.06 9.54 1.52
CA LEU A 106 -4.34 9.52 0.81
C LEU A 106 -4.19 9.02 -0.63
N PHE A 107 -5.07 8.10 -0.99
CA PHE A 107 -5.09 7.42 -2.28
C PHE A 107 -6.50 7.45 -2.88
N SER A 108 -6.61 7.36 -4.21
CA SER A 108 -7.89 7.27 -4.92
C SER A 108 -7.89 6.12 -5.91
N ASP A 109 -8.98 5.37 -5.98
CA ASP A 109 -9.21 4.37 -7.02
C ASP A 109 -9.74 4.98 -8.34
N ILE A 110 -10.29 6.19 -8.30
CA ILE A 110 -10.77 6.90 -9.48
C ILE A 110 -9.62 7.63 -10.18
N LEU A 111 -9.44 7.33 -11.47
CA LEU A 111 -8.59 8.05 -12.41
C LEU A 111 -9.30 9.30 -12.97
N LYS A 112 -8.56 10.16 -13.69
CA LYS A 112 -9.09 11.42 -14.26
C LYS A 112 -10.32 11.20 -15.16
N GLU A 113 -10.45 10.01 -15.73
CA GLU A 113 -11.51 9.59 -16.64
C GLU A 113 -12.70 8.93 -15.94
N GLY A 114 -12.73 8.84 -14.60
CA GLY A 114 -13.82 8.23 -13.85
C GLY A 114 -13.79 6.70 -13.79
N CYS A 115 -12.71 6.07 -14.28
CA CYS A 115 -12.51 4.62 -14.23
C CYS A 115 -11.64 4.20 -13.03
N CYS A 116 -11.79 2.95 -12.62
CA CYS A 116 -10.92 2.32 -11.63
C CYS A 116 -9.85 1.45 -12.29
N LEU A 117 -8.69 1.35 -11.64
CA LEU A 117 -7.57 0.55 -12.12
C LEU A 117 -7.63 -0.87 -11.54
N LEU A 118 -7.94 -1.84 -12.40
CA LEU A 118 -7.81 -3.27 -12.11
C LEU A 118 -6.61 -3.82 -12.89
N THR A 119 -5.71 -4.52 -12.21
CA THR A 119 -4.46 -4.98 -12.84
C THR A 119 -3.95 -6.28 -12.24
N HIS A 120 -3.15 -7.00 -13.04
CA HIS A 120 -2.39 -8.17 -12.59
C HIS A 120 -0.95 -7.74 -12.33
N ASN A 121 -0.42 -8.10 -11.15
CA ASN A 121 0.97 -7.84 -10.78
C ASN A 121 1.69 -9.13 -10.43
N LEU A 122 2.98 -9.18 -10.75
CA LEU A 122 3.85 -10.24 -10.25
C LEU A 122 3.95 -10.15 -8.73
N ALA A 123 4.09 -11.31 -8.07
CA ALA A 123 4.29 -11.35 -6.62
C ALA A 123 5.55 -10.57 -6.18
N SER A 124 6.57 -10.49 -7.05
CA SER A 124 7.79 -9.70 -6.82
C SER A 124 7.57 -8.20 -6.68
N ASN A 125 6.42 -7.68 -7.13
CA ASN A 125 6.08 -6.25 -6.99
C ASN A 125 5.42 -5.95 -5.63
N ILE A 126 5.11 -6.96 -4.83
CA ILE A 126 4.50 -6.81 -3.52
C ILE A 126 5.59 -6.41 -2.52
N ILE A 127 5.40 -5.25 -1.89
CA ILE A 127 6.38 -4.68 -0.96
C ILE A 127 6.01 -5.00 0.48
N TYR A 128 4.72 -4.92 0.81
CA TYR A 128 4.26 -5.03 2.19
C TYR A 128 2.75 -5.35 2.24
N HIS A 129 2.35 -6.24 3.14
CA HIS A 129 0.96 -6.62 3.43
C HIS A 129 0.37 -5.81 4.57
N ILE A 130 -0.83 -5.32 4.33
CA ILE A 130 -1.64 -4.48 5.20
C ILE A 130 -2.98 -5.16 5.41
N ASP A 131 -3.33 -5.44 6.67
CA ASP A 131 -4.66 -5.95 6.97
C ASP A 131 -5.74 -4.87 6.78
N LYS A 132 -7.00 -5.29 6.82
CA LYS A 132 -8.15 -4.40 6.64
C LYS A 132 -8.26 -3.30 7.70
N SER A 133 -7.65 -3.46 8.88
CA SER A 133 -7.64 -2.47 9.95
C SER A 133 -6.61 -1.35 9.71
N GLY A 134 -5.61 -1.60 8.87
CA GLY A 134 -4.59 -0.62 8.46
C GLY A 134 -5.09 0.45 7.50
N VAL A 135 -6.34 0.37 7.03
CA VAL A 135 -6.92 1.31 6.07
C VAL A 135 -8.31 1.80 6.49
N LEU A 136 -8.62 3.03 6.09
CA LEU A 136 -9.98 3.60 6.12
C LEU A 136 -10.41 3.91 4.70
N ILE A 137 -11.60 3.45 4.31
CA ILE A 137 -12.21 3.77 3.01
C ILE A 137 -13.40 4.70 3.22
N ASP A 138 -13.41 5.80 2.46
CA ASP A 138 -14.53 6.73 2.34
C ASP A 138 -14.79 7.02 0.86
N GLY A 139 -15.82 6.37 0.31
CA GLY A 139 -16.12 6.40 -1.12
C GLY A 139 -14.95 5.84 -1.95
N ASN A 140 -14.39 6.70 -2.81
CA ASN A 140 -13.27 6.39 -3.70
C ASN A 140 -11.90 6.66 -3.07
N ILE A 141 -11.86 7.11 -1.81
CA ILE A 141 -10.64 7.50 -1.12
C ILE A 141 -10.25 6.44 -0.11
N LEU A 142 -8.97 6.08 -0.14
CA LEU A 142 -8.32 5.24 0.86
C LEU A 142 -7.34 6.08 1.67
N LYS A 143 -7.40 5.96 2.99
CA LYS A 143 -6.45 6.56 3.95
C LYS A 143 -5.74 5.47 4.73
N LEU A 144 -4.41 5.55 4.82
CA LEU A 144 -3.62 4.66 5.69
C LEU A 144 -3.74 5.06 7.16
N LEU A 145 -3.81 4.06 8.04
CA LEU A 145 -3.93 4.25 9.49
C LEU A 145 -2.68 3.74 10.23
N GLY A 146 -2.51 4.22 11.46
CA GLY A 146 -1.51 3.67 12.38
C GLY A 146 -0.08 3.70 11.85
N ASP A 147 0.60 2.55 11.93
CA ASP A 147 1.99 2.39 11.50
C ASP A 147 2.12 2.27 9.97
N GLU A 148 1.06 1.91 9.26
CA GLU A 148 1.07 1.77 7.80
C GLU A 148 1.43 3.07 7.08
N LYS A 149 0.98 4.20 7.63
CA LYS A 149 1.41 5.53 7.18
C LYS A 149 2.94 5.70 7.26
N LYS A 150 3.55 5.27 8.37
CA LYS A 150 5.00 5.40 8.59
C LYS A 150 5.77 4.48 7.65
N TYR A 151 5.24 3.29 7.37
CA TYR A 151 5.83 2.35 6.44
C TYR A 151 5.74 2.86 5.01
N PHE A 152 4.60 3.40 4.59
CA PHE A 152 4.46 4.04 3.29
C PHE A 152 5.44 5.21 3.11
N ASP A 153 5.56 6.08 4.10
CA ASP A 153 6.52 7.19 4.08
C ASP A 153 7.97 6.70 3.93
N TYR A 154 8.32 5.56 4.55
CA TYR A 154 9.65 4.95 4.43
C TYR A 154 9.90 4.37 3.04
N PHE A 155 8.96 3.57 2.54
CA PHE A 155 9.09 2.90 1.25
C PHE A 155 9.08 3.90 0.09
N SER A 156 8.32 4.98 0.23
CA SER A 156 8.19 6.03 -0.79
C SER A 156 9.39 6.97 -0.90
N ARG A 157 10.45 6.77 -0.10
CA ARG A 157 11.68 7.58 -0.22
C ARG A 157 12.45 7.18 -1.47
N ASN A 158 12.95 8.16 -2.22
CA ASN A 158 13.68 7.93 -3.47
C ASN A 158 14.86 6.95 -3.32
N ASP A 159 15.60 7.02 -2.20
CA ASP A 159 16.73 6.11 -1.93
C ASP A 159 16.29 4.67 -1.68
N VAL A 160 15.04 4.46 -1.23
CA VAL A 160 14.46 3.13 -1.01
C VAL A 160 13.84 2.61 -2.30
N ILE A 161 13.02 3.41 -2.98
CA ILE A 161 12.42 3.04 -4.27
C ILE A 161 13.50 2.59 -5.26
N GLN A 162 14.62 3.31 -5.36
CA GLN A 162 15.71 2.92 -6.25
C GLN A 162 16.30 1.55 -5.91
N LYS A 163 16.35 1.15 -4.64
CA LYS A 163 16.83 -0.17 -4.21
C LYS A 163 15.79 -1.28 -4.38
N ILE A 164 14.53 -0.92 -4.55
CA ILE A 164 13.45 -1.87 -4.84
C ILE A 164 13.42 -2.14 -6.36
N ILE A 165 13.66 -1.11 -7.18
CA ILE A 165 13.65 -1.20 -8.64
C ILE A 165 14.95 -1.83 -9.19
N PHE A 166 16.11 -1.51 -8.60
CA PHE A 166 17.45 -1.94 -9.04
C PHE A 166 18.12 -2.86 -8.03
#